data_AF-B6HV16-F1
#
_entry.id   AF-B6HV16-F1
#
_cell.length_a   1.000
_cell.length_b   1.000
_cell.length_c   1.000
_cell.angle_alpha   90.00
_cell.angle_beta   90.00
_cell.angle_gamma   90.00
#
_symmetry.space_group_name_H-M   'P 1'
#
loop_
_entity.id
_entity.type
_entity.pdbx_description
1 polymer ?
#
loop_
_entity_poly.entity_id
_entity_poly.type
_entity_poly.pdbx_seq_one_letter_code
_entity_poly.pdbx_strand_id
1 'polypeptide(L)'
;TWLFSPKVEFGEILDTTCEKEVSEWVPLEYRNENIDMIVGLEFDFEWRGPGTEVASQFCNWVFVGRKNSRNLQVIVDTVINQLKDIARANAVGIEGITWEMLPDVVNVTGPKIMTIAIMQSLEQLLGRPVDDRDYAHITRPKLVGDVLIMPGVSFAALQNKNPTDQGDPLVTHHYEGLWKKEQVQAKERKKQKEEQERQQQGSSSSSSSSPSPASA
;
A
#
# COMPACT_ATOMS: atom_id res chain seq x y z
N THR A 1 -1.01 22.02 -17.84
CA THR A 1 -1.51 20.92 -18.70
C THR A 1 -1.23 19.62 -17.99
N TRP A 2 -2.25 19.01 -17.39
CA TRP A 2 -2.10 17.68 -16.79
C TRP A 2 -1.81 16.68 -17.91
N LEU A 3 -0.58 16.17 -17.98
CA LEU A 3 -0.29 14.95 -18.72
C LEU A 3 -0.78 13.78 -17.86
N PHE A 4 -2.10 13.60 -17.79
CA PHE A 4 -2.61 12.25 -17.58
C PHE A 4 -2.21 11.49 -18.84
N SER A 5 -1.14 10.71 -18.75
CA SER A 5 -0.80 9.74 -19.78
C SER A 5 -2.06 8.90 -20.03
N PRO A 6 -2.58 8.76 -21.27
CA PRO A 6 -3.87 8.11 -21.54
C PRO A 6 -3.94 6.61 -21.23
N LYS A 7 -2.93 6.05 -20.56
CA LYS A 7 -2.85 4.65 -20.17
C LYS A 7 -2.10 4.55 -18.85
N VAL A 8 -2.81 4.79 -17.75
CA VAL A 8 -2.61 3.92 -16.61
C VAL A 8 -3.79 2.94 -16.71
N GLU A 9 -3.61 1.87 -17.48
CA GLU A 9 -4.51 0.72 -17.36
C GLU A 9 -4.30 0.21 -15.93
N PHE A 10 -5.14 0.63 -14.99
CA PHE A 10 -5.31 -0.06 -13.73
C PHE A 10 -5.99 -1.39 -14.05
N GLY A 11 -5.22 -2.31 -14.65
CA GLY A 11 -5.54 -3.72 -14.57
C GLY A 11 -5.67 -4.04 -13.09
N GLU A 12 -6.79 -4.68 -12.73
CA GLU A 12 -7.17 -5.11 -11.39
C GLU A 12 -5.91 -5.32 -10.53
N ILE A 13 -5.59 -4.35 -9.66
CA ILE A 13 -4.67 -4.65 -8.56
C ILE A 13 -5.39 -5.78 -7.85
N LEU A 14 -4.70 -6.90 -7.63
CA LEU A 14 -5.20 -8.25 -7.28
C LEU A 14 -6.43 -8.37 -6.36
N ASP A 15 -6.89 -7.31 -5.69
CA ASP A 15 -8.06 -7.29 -4.81
C ASP A 15 -8.82 -5.93 -4.84
N THR A 16 -8.68 -5.11 -5.89
CA THR A 16 -9.38 -3.80 -6.02
C THR A 16 -9.87 -3.51 -7.45
N THR A 17 -11.04 -2.90 -7.56
CA THR A 17 -11.60 -2.36 -8.81
C THR A 17 -11.63 -0.84 -8.78
N CYS A 18 -11.19 -0.22 -9.87
CA CYS A 18 -11.32 1.21 -10.11
C CYS A 18 -12.72 1.50 -10.69
N GLU A 19 -13.63 2.03 -9.88
CA GLU A 19 -15.04 2.27 -10.27
C GLU A 19 -15.18 3.48 -11.19
N LYS A 20 -14.32 4.48 -10.99
CA LYS A 20 -14.23 5.68 -11.84
C LYS A 20 -12.80 5.92 -12.26
N GLU A 21 -12.61 6.44 -13.47
CA GLU A 21 -11.30 6.83 -13.97
C GLU A 21 -10.64 7.87 -13.03
N VAL A 22 -9.33 7.76 -12.83
CA VAL A 22 -8.58 8.66 -11.92
C VAL A 22 -8.75 10.14 -12.30
N SER A 23 -8.93 10.42 -13.60
CA SER A 23 -9.19 11.79 -14.09
C SER A 23 -10.50 12.40 -13.59
N GLU A 24 -11.43 11.59 -13.09
CA GLU A 24 -12.72 12.00 -12.54
C GLU A 24 -12.71 12.13 -11.01
N TRP A 25 -11.64 11.70 -10.34
CA TRP A 25 -11.58 11.70 -8.87
C TRP A 25 -11.51 13.10 -8.28
N VAL A 26 -10.97 14.07 -9.02
CA VAL A 26 -10.81 15.46 -8.57
C VAL A 26 -12.08 16.25 -8.90
N PRO A 27 -12.84 16.73 -7.89
CA PRO A 27 -14.00 17.56 -8.09
C PRO A 27 -13.69 18.85 -8.85
N LEU A 28 -14.71 19.44 -9.48
CA LEU A 28 -14.57 20.65 -10.30
C LEU A 28 -13.96 21.82 -9.53
N GLU A 29 -14.32 21.97 -8.26
CA GLU A 29 -13.83 23.01 -7.36
C GLU A 29 -12.32 22.94 -7.11
N TYR A 30 -11.69 21.77 -7.22
CA TYR A 30 -10.26 21.58 -6.98
C TYR A 30 -9.45 21.36 -8.26
N ARG A 31 -10.07 21.42 -9.45
CA ARG A 31 -9.42 21.09 -10.73
C ARG A 31 -8.22 21.97 -11.08
N ASN A 32 -8.19 23.19 -10.55
CA ASN A 32 -7.11 24.16 -10.75
C ASN A 32 -6.15 24.26 -9.56
N GLU A 33 -6.39 23.49 -8.49
CA GLU A 33 -5.54 23.48 -7.31
C GLU A 33 -4.26 22.67 -7.53
N ASN A 34 -3.21 23.03 -6.80
CA ASN A 34 -1.95 22.31 -6.85
C ASN A 34 -1.99 21.10 -5.89
N ILE A 35 -2.58 20.00 -6.36
CA ILE A 35 -2.69 18.76 -5.60
C ILE A 35 -1.40 17.94 -5.76
N ASP A 36 -0.72 17.67 -4.65
CA ASP A 36 0.45 16.81 -4.59
C ASP A 36 0.08 15.33 -4.46
N MET A 37 -0.98 15.04 -3.69
CA MET A 37 -1.42 13.68 -3.40
C MET A 37 -2.95 13.59 -3.22
N ILE A 38 -3.54 12.48 -3.65
CA ILE A 38 -4.94 12.11 -3.37
C ILE A 38 -4.93 10.84 -2.52
N VAL A 39 -5.60 10.89 -1.37
CA VAL A 39 -5.70 9.77 -0.42
C VAL A 39 -7.16 9.55 -0.01
N GLY A 40 -7.51 8.31 0.34
CA GLY A 40 -8.85 7.96 0.84
C GLY A 40 -8.82 7.55 2.31
N LEU A 41 -9.89 7.83 3.03
CA LEU A 41 -10.09 7.33 4.39
C LEU A 41 -10.43 5.84 4.36
N GLU A 42 -9.60 5.02 5.01
CA GLU A 42 -9.92 3.61 5.25
C GLU A 42 -10.74 3.46 6.52
N PHE A 43 -10.27 4.08 7.60
CA PHE A 43 -10.98 4.13 8.87
C PHE A 43 -11.19 5.59 9.27
N ASP A 44 -12.46 5.97 9.45
CA ASP A 44 -12.86 7.28 9.92
C ASP A 44 -13.34 7.21 11.38
N PHE A 45 -12.47 7.65 12.30
CA PHE A 45 -12.69 7.64 13.73
C PHE A 45 -12.66 9.05 14.32
N GLU A 46 -13.31 9.20 15.48
CA GLU A 46 -13.28 10.46 16.21
C GLU A 46 -11.90 10.75 16.81
N TRP A 47 -11.52 12.02 16.79
CA TRP A 47 -10.30 12.52 17.42
C TRP A 47 -10.27 12.19 18.92
N ARG A 48 -9.14 11.62 19.39
CA ARG A 48 -9.04 11.04 20.75
C ARG A 48 -8.47 11.96 21.81
N GLY A 49 -8.23 13.23 21.49
CA GLY A 49 -7.66 14.19 22.44
C GLY A 49 -6.22 14.61 22.10
N PRO A 50 -5.71 15.65 22.79
CA PRO A 50 -4.37 16.16 22.55
C PRO A 50 -3.31 15.15 22.99
N GLY A 51 -2.20 15.06 22.24
CA GLY A 51 -1.10 14.14 22.54
C GLY A 51 -1.40 12.67 22.26
N THR A 52 -2.55 12.37 21.64
CA THR A 52 -2.86 11.04 21.11
C THR A 52 -2.45 10.95 19.64
N GLU A 53 -2.09 9.76 19.19
CA GLU A 53 -1.84 9.53 17.77
C GLU A 53 -3.13 9.65 16.96
N VAL A 54 -2.97 9.96 15.66
CA VAL A 54 -4.08 10.01 14.68
C VAL A 54 -4.99 8.78 14.80
N ALA A 55 -6.28 9.02 14.99
CA ALA A 55 -7.27 7.98 15.12
C ALA A 55 -7.68 7.46 13.75
N SER A 56 -8.02 8.37 12.83
CA SER A 56 -8.39 8.06 11.45
C SER A 56 -7.17 7.73 10.61
N GLN A 57 -7.35 6.83 9.65
CA GLN A 57 -6.26 6.26 8.88
C GLN A 57 -6.58 6.28 7.39
N PHE A 58 -5.60 6.66 6.58
CA PHE A 58 -5.68 6.55 5.13
C PHE A 58 -5.36 5.15 4.64
N CYS A 59 -6.00 4.74 3.55
CA CYS A 59 -5.62 3.53 2.84
C CYS A 59 -4.22 3.66 2.24
N ASN A 60 -3.38 2.63 2.42
CA ASN A 60 -2.07 2.55 1.74
C ASN A 60 -2.08 1.67 0.49
N TRP A 61 -3.20 0.99 0.21
CA TRP A 61 -3.34 0.10 -0.94
C TRP A 61 -3.70 0.84 -2.23
N VAL A 62 -4.34 2.03 -2.16
CA VAL A 62 -4.52 2.94 -3.29
C VAL A 62 -4.36 4.40 -2.84
N PHE A 63 -3.59 5.16 -3.63
CA PHE A 63 -3.44 6.61 -3.55
C PHE A 63 -2.90 7.13 -4.89
N VAL A 64 -3.00 8.43 -5.14
CA VAL A 64 -2.39 9.08 -6.31
C VAL A 64 -1.35 10.06 -5.84
N GLY A 65 -0.11 9.94 -6.34
CA GLY A 65 0.94 10.92 -6.10
C GLY A 65 1.31 11.63 -7.39
N ARG A 66 1.48 12.95 -7.34
CA ARG A 66 2.09 13.72 -8.43
C ARG A 66 3.53 13.23 -8.64
N LYS A 67 4.04 13.34 -9.88
CA LYS A 67 5.46 13.12 -10.15
C LYS A 67 6.30 14.05 -9.26
N ASN A 68 7.32 13.49 -8.61
CA ASN A 68 8.14 14.18 -7.60
C ASN A 68 7.27 14.75 -6.45
N SER A 69 6.33 13.94 -5.96
CA SER A 69 5.47 14.30 -4.83
C SER A 69 6.32 14.49 -3.57
N ARG A 70 6.09 15.61 -2.90
CA ARG A 70 6.74 15.91 -1.62
C ARG A 70 6.22 14.98 -0.52
N ASN A 71 4.90 14.78 -0.47
CA ASN A 71 4.28 13.91 0.53
C ASN A 71 4.78 12.46 0.39
N LEU A 72 4.90 11.95 -0.84
CA LEU A 72 5.42 10.60 -1.08
C LEU A 72 6.89 10.45 -0.63
N GLN A 73 7.72 11.47 -0.87
CA GLN A 73 9.10 11.47 -0.39
C GLN A 73 9.17 11.43 1.14
N VAL A 74 8.36 12.24 1.82
CA VAL A 74 8.28 12.25 3.29
C VAL A 74 7.83 10.88 3.82
N ILE A 75 6.83 10.24 3.21
CA ILE A 75 6.40 8.88 3.58
C ILE A 75 7.57 7.89 3.49
N VAL A 76 8.29 7.88 2.36
CA VAL A 76 9.43 6.98 2.14
C VAL A 76 10.53 7.23 3.16
N ASP A 77 10.91 8.48 3.39
CA ASP A 77 11.96 8.84 4.34
C ASP A 77 11.58 8.45 5.78
N THR A 78 10.32 8.67 6.17
CA THR A 78 9.81 8.26 7.48
C THR A 78 9.89 6.74 7.66
N VAL A 79 9.45 5.95 6.66
CA VAL A 79 9.54 4.47 6.74
C VAL A 79 11.00 4.00 6.80
N ILE A 80 11.89 4.58 5.98
CA ILE A 80 13.31 4.22 5.99
C ILE A 80 13.95 4.56 7.35
N ASN A 81 13.62 5.71 7.94
CA ASN A 81 14.13 6.09 9.25
C ASN A 81 13.60 5.15 10.34
N GLN A 82 12.31 4.79 10.30
CA GLN A 82 11.73 3.82 11.23
C GLN A 82 12.44 2.45 11.15
N LEU A 83 12.75 1.97 9.95
CA LEU A 83 13.50 0.73 9.75
C LEU A 83 14.94 0.85 10.28
N LYS A 84 15.62 1.97 10.02
CA LYS A 84 16.95 2.24 10.58
C LYS A 84 16.93 2.27 12.11
N ASP A 85 15.88 2.80 12.71
CA ASP A 85 15.74 2.88 14.17
C ASP A 85 15.57 1.49 14.77
N ILE A 86 14.75 0.63 14.15
CA ILE A 86 14.61 -0.77 14.52
C ILE A 86 15.94 -1.51 14.38
N ALA A 87 16.65 -1.33 13.28
CA ALA A 87 17.95 -1.96 13.07
C ALA A 87 18.96 -1.55 14.16
N ARG A 88 19.04 -0.25 14.49
CA ARG A 88 19.91 0.26 15.56
C ARG A 88 19.52 -0.29 16.93
N ALA A 89 18.23 -0.35 17.25
CA ALA A 89 17.73 -0.89 18.51
C ALA A 89 18.08 -2.38 18.70
N ASN A 90 18.19 -3.12 17.60
CA ASN A 90 18.55 -4.55 17.59
C ASN A 90 20.03 -4.81 17.30
N ALA A 91 20.86 -3.77 17.17
CA ALA A 91 22.28 -3.86 16.83
C ALA A 91 22.57 -4.66 15.54
N VAL A 92 21.73 -4.50 14.53
CA VAL A 92 21.86 -5.13 13.21
C VAL A 92 21.91 -4.07 12.11
N GLY A 93 22.36 -4.45 10.90
CA GLY A 93 22.11 -3.66 9.69
C GLY A 93 20.63 -3.77 9.24
N ILE A 94 20.21 -2.93 8.29
CA ILE A 94 18.84 -2.96 7.76
C ILE A 94 18.52 -4.34 7.14
N GLU A 95 19.51 -4.95 6.50
CA GLU A 95 19.45 -6.30 5.93
C GLU A 95 19.29 -7.41 6.98
N GLY A 96 19.60 -7.12 8.24
CA GLY A 96 19.48 -8.04 9.37
C GLY A 96 18.14 -7.94 10.10
N ILE A 97 17.23 -7.05 9.67
CA ILE A 97 15.90 -6.93 10.26
C ILE A 97 15.11 -8.21 9.95
N THR A 98 14.67 -8.89 11.01
CA THR A 98 13.75 -10.04 10.90
C THR A 98 12.33 -9.65 11.29
N TRP A 99 11.35 -10.52 10.97
CA TRP A 99 9.94 -10.27 11.26
C TRP A 99 9.66 -10.08 12.75
N GLU A 100 10.38 -10.77 13.61
CA GLU A 100 10.22 -10.71 15.07
C GLU A 100 10.69 -9.38 15.67
N MET A 101 11.52 -8.63 14.93
CA MET A 101 12.00 -7.31 15.34
C MET A 101 10.99 -6.20 15.04
N LEU A 102 9.95 -6.49 14.24
CA LEU A 102 8.92 -5.52 13.87
C LEU A 102 7.79 -5.57 14.90
N PRO A 103 7.61 -4.53 15.74
CA PRO A 103 6.60 -4.55 16.79
C PRO A 103 5.16 -4.59 16.24
N ASP A 104 4.91 -3.83 15.16
CA ASP A 104 3.67 -3.85 14.41
C ASP A 104 3.93 -3.35 12.98
N VAL A 105 3.69 -4.20 11.98
CA VAL A 105 3.88 -3.85 10.57
C VAL A 105 3.04 -2.66 10.13
N VAL A 106 1.86 -2.45 10.74
CA VAL A 106 0.98 -1.32 10.44
C VAL A 106 1.65 0.01 10.80
N ASN A 107 2.41 0.02 11.90
CA ASN A 107 3.11 1.19 12.41
C ASN A 107 4.53 1.35 11.84
N VAL A 108 5.08 0.33 11.19
CA VAL A 108 6.43 0.38 10.62
C VAL A 108 6.42 0.66 9.11
N THR A 109 5.55 -0.01 8.37
CA THR A 109 5.50 0.09 6.89
C THR A 109 4.07 0.25 6.35
N GLY A 110 3.07 0.23 7.23
CA GLY A 110 1.67 0.16 6.85
C GLY A 110 0.93 1.51 6.80
N PRO A 111 -0.40 1.47 6.81
CA PRO A 111 -1.23 2.66 6.61
C PRO A 111 -1.12 3.68 7.75
N LYS A 112 -0.79 3.25 8.98
CA LYS A 112 -0.62 4.18 10.11
C LYS A 112 0.60 5.08 9.92
N ILE A 113 1.77 4.53 9.63
CA ILE A 113 2.99 5.33 9.46
C ILE A 113 2.88 6.27 8.25
N MET A 114 2.22 5.81 7.17
CA MET A 114 1.90 6.67 6.02
C MET A 114 1.02 7.86 6.43
N THR A 115 -0.04 7.62 7.20
CA THR A 115 -0.94 8.68 7.68
C THR A 115 -0.17 9.69 8.55
N ILE A 116 0.64 9.21 9.50
CA ILE A 116 1.47 10.06 10.35
C ILE A 116 2.44 10.91 9.52
N ALA A 117 3.12 10.30 8.53
CA ALA A 117 4.06 11.01 7.67
C ALA A 117 3.38 12.11 6.84
N ILE A 118 2.17 11.85 6.32
CA ILE A 118 1.38 12.87 5.61
C ILE A 118 1.01 14.02 6.54
N MET A 119 0.56 13.73 7.78
CA MET A 119 0.24 14.78 8.75
C MET A 119 1.46 15.64 9.08
N GLN A 120 2.63 15.03 9.28
CA GLN A 120 3.89 15.74 9.51
C GLN A 120 4.28 16.62 8.31
N SER A 121 4.11 16.11 7.08
CA SER A 121 4.35 16.87 5.86
C SER A 121 3.41 18.08 5.73
N LEU A 122 2.14 17.92 6.08
CA LEU A 122 1.14 18.99 6.07
C LEU A 122 1.40 20.02 7.18
N GLU A 123 1.77 19.59 8.38
CA GLU A 123 2.14 20.47 9.49
C GLU A 123 3.31 21.38 9.11
N GLN A 124 4.36 20.81 8.48
CA GLN A 124 5.49 21.59 7.98
C GLN A 124 5.08 22.58 6.89
N LEU A 125 4.16 22.21 6.00
CA LEU A 125 3.68 23.09 4.92
C LEU A 125 2.83 24.24 5.47
N LEU A 126 1.92 23.94 6.40
CA LEU A 126 0.92 24.88 6.89
C LEU A 126 1.42 25.73 8.07
N GLY A 127 2.52 25.32 8.72
CA GLY A 127 3.05 26.00 9.91
C GLY A 127 2.13 25.91 11.13
N ARG A 128 1.23 24.92 11.16
CA ARG A 128 0.33 24.62 12.28
C ARG A 128 0.15 23.11 12.44
N PRO A 129 -0.19 22.61 13.63
CA PRO A 129 -0.56 21.22 13.82
C PRO A 129 -1.69 20.80 12.87
N VAL A 130 -1.60 19.58 12.35
CA VAL A 130 -2.62 18.93 11.52
C VAL A 130 -2.95 17.59 12.16
N ASP A 131 -4.23 17.34 12.41
CA ASP A 131 -4.70 16.10 13.05
C ASP A 131 -6.08 15.67 12.52
N ASP A 132 -6.69 14.65 13.14
CA ASP A 132 -7.99 14.10 12.72
C ASP A 132 -9.06 15.19 12.53
N ARG A 133 -9.01 16.30 13.28
CA ARG A 133 -10.00 17.40 13.15
C ARG A 133 -9.96 18.09 11.79
N ASP A 134 -8.84 17.96 11.08
CA ASP A 134 -8.70 18.50 9.73
C ASP A 134 -9.40 17.63 8.67
N TYR A 135 -9.70 16.36 8.91
CA TYR A 135 -10.15 15.46 7.85
C TYR A 135 -11.11 14.34 8.25
N ALA A 136 -11.32 14.05 9.53
CA ALA A 136 -12.28 13.07 9.99
C ALA A 136 -13.73 13.54 9.74
N HIS A 137 -14.64 12.60 9.57
CA HIS A 137 -16.08 12.83 9.38
C HIS A 137 -16.43 13.71 8.17
N ILE A 138 -15.54 13.76 7.18
CA ILE A 138 -15.83 14.46 5.93
C ILE A 138 -16.84 13.67 5.12
N THR A 139 -17.85 14.35 4.60
CA THR A 139 -18.85 13.78 3.69
C THR A 139 -18.60 14.16 2.23
N ARG A 140 -17.59 14.99 1.98
CA ARG A 140 -17.17 15.44 0.64
C ARG A 140 -15.64 15.54 0.59
N PRO A 141 -15.03 15.45 -0.61
CA PRO A 141 -13.60 15.64 -0.77
C PRO A 141 -13.12 16.96 -0.15
N LYS A 142 -12.04 16.88 0.62
CA LYS A 142 -11.49 18.01 1.36
C LYS A 142 -10.02 18.18 1.04
N LEU A 143 -9.65 19.34 0.53
CA LEU A 143 -8.26 19.70 0.31
C LEU A 143 -7.67 20.27 1.61
N VAL A 144 -6.61 19.63 2.13
CA VAL A 144 -5.83 20.12 3.27
C VAL A 144 -4.42 20.38 2.79
N GLY A 145 -4.02 21.66 2.72
CA GLY A 145 -2.73 22.04 2.11
C GLY A 145 -2.67 21.60 0.64
N ASP A 146 -1.78 20.64 0.34
CA ASP A 146 -1.59 20.06 -0.99
C ASP A 146 -2.10 18.61 -1.11
N VAL A 147 -2.86 18.11 -0.12
CA VAL A 147 -3.40 16.74 -0.09
C VAL A 147 -4.91 16.75 -0.19
N LEU A 148 -5.46 16.14 -1.25
CA LEU A 148 -6.89 15.95 -1.43
C LEU A 148 -7.33 14.66 -0.72
N ILE A 149 -8.16 14.80 0.30
CA ILE A 149 -8.63 13.69 1.12
C ILE A 149 -10.06 13.33 0.71
N MET A 150 -10.26 12.07 0.35
CA MET A 150 -11.53 11.53 -0.09
C MET A 150 -12.30 10.90 1.10
N PRO A 151 -13.63 11.05 1.16
CA PRO A 151 -14.47 10.41 2.17
C PRO A 151 -14.31 8.89 2.20
N GLY A 152 -14.71 8.28 3.31
CA GLY A 152 -14.59 6.82 3.51
C GLY A 152 -15.26 6.00 2.41
N VAL A 153 -16.43 6.43 1.92
CA VAL A 153 -17.14 5.73 0.83
C VAL A 153 -16.33 5.63 -0.46
N SER A 154 -15.47 6.62 -0.74
CA SER A 154 -14.80 6.72 -2.03
C SER A 154 -13.78 5.60 -2.22
N PHE A 155 -13.15 5.12 -1.15
CA PHE A 155 -12.08 4.13 -1.23
C PHE A 155 -12.41 2.88 -0.39
N ALA A 156 -12.98 3.05 0.82
CA ALA A 156 -13.22 1.95 1.74
C ALA A 156 -14.68 1.95 2.25
N ALA A 157 -15.64 1.90 1.33
CA ALA A 157 -17.07 1.92 1.67
C ALA A 157 -17.43 0.86 2.72
N LEU A 158 -16.92 -0.37 2.56
CA LEU A 158 -17.22 -1.48 3.46
C LEU A 158 -16.74 -1.22 4.90
N GLN A 159 -15.51 -0.73 5.07
CA GLN A 159 -14.89 -0.39 6.37
C GLN A 159 -15.66 0.72 7.07
N ASN A 160 -16.24 1.63 6.28
CA ASN A 160 -17.03 2.76 6.75
C ASN A 160 -18.54 2.47 6.81
N LYS A 161 -18.95 1.19 6.70
CA LYS A 161 -20.34 0.71 6.80
C LYS A 161 -21.28 1.23 5.69
N ASN A 162 -20.73 1.46 4.50
CA ASN A 162 -21.45 1.88 3.28
C ASN A 162 -22.34 3.11 3.51
N PRO A 163 -21.76 4.26 3.90
CA PRO A 163 -22.54 5.46 4.12
C PRO A 163 -23.13 5.97 2.80
N THR A 164 -24.36 6.47 2.83
CA THR A 164 -25.11 6.88 1.64
C THR A 164 -25.05 8.40 1.39
N ASP A 165 -24.42 9.15 2.28
CA ASP A 165 -24.34 10.61 2.27
C ASP A 165 -22.94 11.15 1.91
N GLN A 166 -22.01 10.28 1.55
CA GLN A 166 -20.60 10.62 1.29
C GLN A 166 -20.22 10.63 -0.22
N GLY A 167 -21.21 10.50 -1.11
CA GLY A 167 -21.00 10.40 -2.55
C GLY A 167 -20.79 8.96 -3.03
N ASP A 168 -20.12 8.82 -4.17
CA ASP A 168 -19.95 7.52 -4.84
C ASP A 168 -18.62 6.86 -4.46
N PRO A 169 -18.56 5.51 -4.45
CA PRO A 169 -17.31 4.77 -4.53
C PRO A 169 -16.51 5.16 -5.78
N LEU A 170 -15.21 5.35 -5.61
CA LEU A 170 -14.24 5.57 -6.69
C LEU A 170 -13.35 4.34 -6.88
N VAL A 171 -13.12 3.61 -5.78
CA VAL A 171 -12.39 2.36 -5.75
C VAL A 171 -13.14 1.42 -4.81
N THR A 172 -13.23 0.15 -5.18
CA THR A 172 -13.75 -0.92 -4.35
C THR A 172 -12.61 -1.89 -4.03
N HIS A 173 -12.32 -2.12 -2.76
CA HIS A 173 -11.42 -3.20 -2.32
C HIS A 173 -12.27 -4.45 -1.98
N HIS A 174 -11.96 -5.60 -2.59
CA HIS A 174 -12.78 -6.82 -2.49
C HIS A 174 -12.44 -7.69 -1.29
N TYR A 175 -11.24 -7.52 -0.70
CA TYR A 175 -10.77 -8.28 0.47
C TYR A 175 -10.82 -9.81 0.28
N GLU A 176 -10.80 -10.28 -0.96
CA GLU A 176 -10.88 -11.69 -1.33
C GLU A 176 -9.58 -12.45 -1.02
N GLY A 177 -8.47 -11.72 -0.81
CA GLY A 177 -7.18 -12.31 -0.53
C GLY A 177 -6.70 -13.19 -1.68
N LEU A 178 -6.97 -12.79 -2.93
CA LEU A 178 -6.60 -13.54 -4.13
C LEU A 178 -5.10 -13.89 -4.18
N TRP A 179 -4.26 -13.02 -3.64
CA TRP A 179 -2.82 -13.28 -3.44
C TRP A 179 -2.53 -14.55 -2.60
N LYS A 180 -3.40 -14.92 -1.65
CA LYS A 180 -3.23 -16.16 -0.87
C LYS A 180 -3.39 -17.38 -1.76
N LYS A 181 -4.35 -17.36 -2.67
CA LYS A 181 -4.58 -18.45 -3.64
C LYS A 181 -3.40 -18.56 -4.61
N GLU A 182 -2.91 -17.44 -5.12
CA GLU A 182 -1.73 -17.42 -5.99
C GLU A 182 -0.46 -17.91 -5.29
N GLN A 183 -0.26 -17.57 -4.01
CA GLN A 183 0.87 -18.08 -3.22
C GLN A 183 0.82 -19.60 -3.04
N VAL A 184 -0.36 -20.18 -2.79
CA VAL A 184 -0.52 -21.64 -2.71
C VAL A 184 -0.14 -22.28 -4.05
N GLN A 185 -0.69 -21.77 -5.15
CA GLN A 185 -0.40 -22.30 -6.49
C GLN A 185 1.08 -22.13 -6.87
N ALA A 186 1.72 -21.03 -6.51
CA ALA A 186 3.15 -20.80 -6.75
C ALA A 186 4.02 -21.79 -5.96
N LYS A 187 3.67 -22.08 -4.70
CA LYS A 187 4.34 -23.11 -3.89
C LYS A 187 4.18 -24.51 -4.50
N GLU A 188 3.00 -24.84 -5.02
CA GLU A 188 2.75 -26.11 -5.71
C GLU A 188 3.58 -26.23 -7.00
N ARG A 189 3.61 -25.19 -7.84
CA ARG A 189 4.46 -25.14 -9.04
C ARG A 189 5.94 -25.32 -8.70
N LYS A 190 6.42 -24.70 -7.62
CA LYS A 190 7.81 -24.84 -7.15
C LYS A 190 8.11 -26.28 -6.72
N LYS A 191 7.23 -26.91 -5.94
CA LYS A 191 7.38 -28.32 -5.55
C LYS A 191 7.41 -29.27 -6.76
N GLN A 192 6.50 -29.08 -7.71
CA GLN A 192 6.45 -29.88 -8.93
C GLN A 192 7.73 -29.75 -9.76
N LYS A 193 8.28 -28.54 -9.85
CA LYS A 193 9.54 -28.29 -10.55
C LYS A 193 10.74 -28.95 -9.86
N GLU A 194 10.83 -28.85 -8.54
CA GLU A 194 11.87 -29.52 -7.74
C GLU A 194 11.78 -31.05 -7.84
N GLU A 195 10.57 -31.61 -7.91
CA GLU A 195 10.34 -33.05 -8.09
C GLU A 195 10.72 -33.52 -9.51
N GLN A 196 10.38 -32.75 -10.54
CA GLN A 196 10.79 -33.04 -11.93
C GLN A 196 12.32 -32.97 -12.10
N GLU A 197 12.99 -31.99 -11.49
CA GLU A 197 14.44 -31.85 -11.51
C GLU A 197 15.12 -33.04 -10.81
N ARG A 198 14.58 -33.51 -9.67
CA ARG A 198 15.06 -34.72 -8.99
C ARG A 198 14.87 -35.99 -9.82
N GLN A 199 13.75 -36.13 -10.51
CA GLN A 199 13.48 -37.29 -11.36
C GLN A 199 14.39 -37.32 -12.60
N GLN A 200 14.70 -36.16 -13.19
CA GLN A 200 15.64 -36.05 -14.31
C GLN A 200 17.10 -36.30 -13.90
N GLN A 201 17.51 -35.85 -12.71
CA GLN A 201 18.84 -36.17 -12.17
C GLN A 201 18.96 -37.67 -11.82
N GLY A 202 17.92 -38.26 -11.24
CA GLY A 202 17.87 -39.69 -10.92
C GLY A 202 17.97 -40.60 -12.15
N SER A 203 17.28 -40.25 -13.25
CA SER A 203 17.31 -41.05 -14.50
C SER A 203 18.61 -40.90 -15.29
N SER A 204 19.30 -39.76 -15.20
CA SER A 204 20.62 -39.58 -15.83
C SER A 204 21.74 -40.37 -15.14
N SER A 205 21.57 -40.69 -13.84
CA SER A 205 22.55 -41.43 -13.04
C SER A 205 22.45 -42.96 -13.18
N SER A 206 21.32 -43.48 -13.65
CA SER A 206 21.09 -44.92 -13.85
C SER A 206 21.47 -45.42 -15.25
N SER A 207 21.68 -44.54 -16.22
CA SER A 207 22.12 -44.90 -17.58
C SER A 207 23.65 -45.06 -17.74
N SER A 208 24.46 -44.79 -16.70
CA SER A 208 25.93 -44.87 -16.78
C SER A 208 26.56 -46.17 -16.28
N SER A 209 25.77 -47.18 -15.90
CA SER A 209 26.28 -48.49 -15.45
C SER A 209 25.88 -49.60 -16.41
N SER A 210 26.59 -49.73 -17.53
CA SER A 210 26.65 -50.97 -18.32
C SER A 210 28.11 -51.44 -18.37
N PRO A 211 28.46 -52.65 -17.88
CA PRO A 211 29.83 -53.15 -17.99
C PRO A 211 30.11 -53.61 -19.42
N SER A 212 31.24 -53.19 -19.99
CA SER A 212 31.75 -53.71 -21.27
C SER A 212 32.02 -55.22 -21.17
N PRO A 213 31.62 -56.03 -22.17
CA PRO A 213 31.97 -57.44 -22.19
C PRO A 213 33.44 -57.62 -22.58
N ALA A 214 34.17 -58.38 -21.78
CA ALA A 214 35.56 -58.76 -22.06
C ALA A 214 35.60 -59.67 -23.30
N SER A 215 36.49 -59.35 -24.25
CA SER A 215 36.80 -60.15 -25.42
C SER A 215 37.83 -61.23 -25.07
N ALA A 216 37.67 -62.40 -25.71
CA ALA A 216 38.52 -63.59 -25.59
C ALA A 216 39.88 -63.45 -26.30
#